data_AF-A0A3A1X9Z1-F1
#
_entry.id   AF-A0A3A1X9Z1-F1
#
_cell.length_a   1.000
_cell.length_b   1.000
_cell.length_c   1.000
_cell.angle_alpha   90.00
_cell.angle_beta   90.00
_cell.angle_gamma   90.00
#
_symmetry.space_group_name_H-M   'P 1'
#
loop_
_entity.id
_entity.type
_entity.pdbx_description
1 polymer ?
#
loop_
_entity_poly.entity_id
_entity_poly.type
_entity_poly.pdbx_seq_one_letter_code
_entity_poly.pdbx_strand_id
1 'polypeptide(L)'
;QSKQYYTFADTLSVDKYDIDGVSQDTVIAARELDLAGNDNRNWVNDHTVYTHGYGVVAAYGNKVTADGQPQFMEYGIPTQGKLTKLKKYEPRIYFSPNAPKYSIVGSPKGSAPWEFDYPTGSNGALTTFKGNGGPSVGNFFSKLLHAIRFESDQILFSDRVTANSQILYDRDPKTRVSKVAPYLTLDGRVYPAVVDGRVKWIVDGYTTSDSYPYSQMTDFGQVTQDSTTTTSRSIKGLTNQRANYIRNSVKATVDAYDGSVGLYVWDK
;
A
#
# COMPACT_ATOMS: atom_id res chain seq x y z
N GLN A 1 -6.11 4.85 21.83
CA GLN A 1 -5.11 5.92 21.71
C GLN A 1 -3.90 5.46 20.87
N SER A 2 -4.11 4.80 19.72
CA SER A 2 -3.03 4.28 18.84
C SER A 2 -2.93 5.01 17.49
N LYS A 3 -3.52 6.21 17.42
CA LYS A 3 -3.57 7.03 16.18
C LYS A 3 -2.23 7.65 15.80
N GLN A 4 -1.21 7.60 16.66
CA GLN A 4 0.06 8.30 16.43
C GLN A 4 0.93 7.64 15.35
N TYR A 5 0.80 6.34 15.10
CA TYR A 5 1.68 5.61 14.16
C TYR A 5 1.00 5.20 12.85
N TYR A 6 -0.32 5.34 12.78
CA TYR A 6 -1.10 4.86 11.66
C TYR A 6 -2.12 5.90 11.21
N THR A 7 -2.20 6.06 9.89
CA THR A 7 -3.18 6.90 9.21
C THR A 7 -4.04 6.06 8.26
N PHE A 8 -5.09 6.68 7.75
CA PHE A 8 -5.91 6.14 6.67
C PHE A 8 -5.87 7.14 5.51
N ALA A 9 -6.06 6.66 4.30
CA ALA A 9 -6.35 7.53 3.16
C ALA A 9 -7.55 8.44 3.49
N ASP A 10 -7.49 9.68 3.00
CA ASP A 10 -8.53 10.69 3.15
C ASP A 10 -9.83 10.33 2.40
N THR A 11 -9.76 9.37 1.48
CA THR A 11 -10.91 8.78 0.79
C THR A 11 -11.06 7.31 1.15
N LEU A 12 -12.24 6.95 1.66
CA LEU A 12 -12.60 5.55 1.91
C LEU A 12 -13.02 4.88 0.61
N SER A 13 -12.67 3.60 0.46
CA SER A 13 -13.00 2.80 -0.72
C SER A 13 -14.18 1.86 -0.44
N VAL A 14 -14.99 1.59 -1.46
CA VAL A 14 -16.09 0.63 -1.37
C VAL A 14 -15.71 -0.64 -2.12
N ASP A 15 -15.97 -1.79 -1.51
CA ASP A 15 -15.70 -3.12 -2.02
C ASP A 15 -16.86 -4.07 -1.69
N LYS A 16 -16.91 -5.24 -2.31
CA LYS A 16 -17.93 -6.29 -2.06
C LYS A 16 -17.27 -7.55 -1.55
N TYR A 17 -17.73 -8.02 -0.38
CA TYR A 17 -17.29 -9.29 0.19
C TYR A 17 -18.45 -10.26 0.28
N ASP A 18 -18.22 -11.51 -0.11
CA ASP A 18 -19.11 -12.62 0.24
C ASP A 18 -18.88 -13.00 1.70
N ILE A 19 -19.88 -12.69 2.54
CA ILE A 19 -19.88 -12.95 3.97
C ILE A 19 -21.07 -13.86 4.25
N ASP A 20 -20.79 -15.07 4.75
CA ASP A 20 -21.82 -16.07 5.08
C ASP A 20 -22.72 -16.43 3.87
N GLY A 21 -22.16 -16.43 2.66
CA GLY A 21 -22.88 -16.74 1.42
C GLY A 21 -23.70 -15.59 0.83
N VAL A 22 -23.61 -14.39 1.42
CA VAL A 22 -24.31 -13.18 0.94
C VAL A 22 -23.29 -12.13 0.53
N SER A 23 -23.44 -11.61 -0.69
CA SER A 23 -22.63 -10.49 -1.18
C SER A 23 -23.00 -9.21 -0.44
N GLN A 24 -22.01 -8.58 0.19
CA GLN A 24 -22.22 -7.49 1.13
C GLN A 24 -21.34 -6.30 0.75
N ASP A 25 -21.97 -5.15 0.52
CA ASP A 25 -21.26 -3.89 0.31
C ASP A 25 -20.50 -3.50 1.58
N THR A 26 -19.24 -3.12 1.39
CA THR A 26 -18.25 -2.93 2.44
C THR A 26 -17.43 -1.68 2.16
N VAL A 27 -17.31 -0.80 3.15
CA VAL A 27 -16.35 0.31 3.10
C VAL A 27 -15.07 -0.17 3.74
N ILE A 28 -13.95 -0.16 3.01
CA ILE A 28 -12.65 -0.67 3.45
C ILE A 28 -11.58 0.42 3.37
N ALA A 29 -10.69 0.43 4.36
CA ALA A 29 -9.49 1.23 4.39
C ALA A 29 -8.33 0.46 5.03
N ALA A 30 -7.13 0.66 4.51
CA ALA A 30 -5.91 0.10 5.07
C ALA A 30 -5.31 1.06 6.09
N ARG A 31 -4.77 0.54 7.19
CA ARG A 31 -3.97 1.35 8.13
C ARG A 31 -2.57 1.47 7.56
N GLU A 32 -2.27 2.64 7.03
CA GLU A 32 -0.97 2.97 6.47
C GLU A 32 -0.08 3.57 7.56
N LEU A 33 1.24 3.45 7.36
CA LEU A 33 2.21 4.00 8.30
C LEU A 33 2.14 5.54 8.31
N ASP A 34 2.20 6.14 9.50
CA ASP A 34 2.35 7.58 9.68
C ASP A 34 3.60 7.88 10.52
N LEU A 35 4.67 8.30 9.85
CA LEU A 35 5.91 8.71 10.52
C LEU A 35 5.80 10.11 11.15
N ALA A 36 4.87 10.95 10.70
CA ALA A 36 4.75 12.32 11.20
C ALA A 36 4.13 12.39 12.60
N GLY A 37 3.30 11.41 12.95
CA GLY A 37 2.72 11.28 14.29
C GLY A 37 3.66 10.66 15.34
N ASN A 38 4.89 10.29 14.97
CA ASN A 38 5.89 9.77 15.90
C ASN A 38 6.80 10.89 16.44
N ASP A 39 6.86 11.03 17.77
CA ASP A 39 7.66 12.08 18.42
C ASP A 39 9.17 11.73 18.50
N ASN A 40 9.54 10.44 18.42
CA ASN A 40 10.92 9.97 18.54
C ASN A 40 11.55 9.67 17.17
N ARG A 41 11.60 10.68 16.30
CA ARG A 41 12.13 10.52 14.94
C ARG A 41 13.64 10.48 14.91
N ASN A 42 14.18 9.39 14.39
CA ASN A 42 15.58 9.26 14.01
C ASN A 42 15.66 8.27 12.84
N TRP A 43 16.83 8.19 12.20
CA TRP A 43 17.00 7.34 11.03
C TRP A 43 16.65 5.87 11.30
N VAL A 44 17.08 5.34 12.45
CA VAL A 44 16.83 3.94 12.86
C VAL A 44 15.33 3.68 12.99
N ASN A 45 14.59 4.57 13.65
CA ASN A 45 13.16 4.43 13.84
C ASN A 45 12.42 4.54 12.51
N ASP A 46 12.69 5.58 11.73
CA ASP A 46 11.98 5.89 10.49
C ASP A 46 12.23 4.86 9.37
N HIS A 47 13.38 4.18 9.39
CA HIS A 47 13.77 3.28 8.30
C HIS A 47 13.87 1.80 8.70
N THR A 48 13.97 1.46 9.99
CA THR A 48 14.22 0.06 10.42
C THR A 48 13.26 -0.47 11.48
N VAL A 49 12.53 0.42 12.17
CA VAL A 49 11.54 0.02 13.19
C VAL A 49 10.13 0.21 12.64
N TYR A 50 9.80 1.42 12.21
CA TYR A 50 8.52 1.76 11.62
C TYR A 50 8.58 1.56 10.11
N THR A 51 8.44 0.30 9.70
CA THR A 51 8.65 -0.09 8.30
C THR A 51 7.36 -0.28 7.52
N HIS A 52 6.21 -0.49 8.17
CA HIS A 52 4.97 -0.90 7.51
C HIS A 52 3.71 -0.42 8.24
N GLY A 53 2.58 -0.40 7.52
CA GLY A 53 1.24 -0.24 8.07
C GLY A 53 0.67 -1.56 8.63
N TYR A 54 -0.48 -1.54 9.32
CA TYR A 54 -1.01 -2.74 9.98
C TYR A 54 -2.52 -2.94 9.84
N GLY A 55 -2.89 -3.86 8.96
CA GLY A 55 -4.23 -4.40 8.79
C GLY A 55 -5.22 -3.44 8.15
N VAL A 56 -6.47 -3.91 8.01
CA VAL A 56 -7.56 -3.11 7.43
C VAL A 56 -8.65 -2.81 8.46
N VAL A 57 -9.44 -1.79 8.17
CA VAL A 57 -10.73 -1.50 8.80
C VAL A 57 -11.80 -1.65 7.74
N ALA A 58 -12.85 -2.38 8.07
CA ALA A 58 -13.96 -2.57 7.17
C ALA A 58 -15.28 -2.39 7.91
N ALA A 59 -16.21 -1.63 7.32
CA ALA A 59 -17.56 -1.42 7.82
C ALA A 59 -18.59 -1.87 6.79
N TYR A 60 -19.75 -2.33 7.26
CA TYR A 60 -20.86 -2.65 6.37
C TYR A 60 -21.39 -1.36 5.73
N GLY A 61 -21.57 -1.36 4.41
CA GLY A 61 -22.07 -0.20 3.67
C GLY A 61 -23.53 0.15 3.97
N ASN A 62 -24.31 -0.79 4.51
CA ASN A 62 -25.75 -0.64 4.75
C ASN A 62 -26.19 -0.96 6.19
N LYS A 63 -25.25 -1.05 7.16
CA LYS A 63 -25.60 -1.34 8.57
C LYS A 63 -25.04 -0.28 9.51
N VAL A 64 -25.89 0.14 10.43
CA VAL A 64 -25.56 1.06 11.51
C VAL A 64 -25.90 0.43 12.86
N THR A 65 -25.20 0.83 13.91
CA THR A 65 -25.54 0.51 15.29
C THR A 65 -26.79 1.27 15.72
N ALA A 66 -27.35 0.92 16.88
CA ALA A 66 -28.50 1.64 17.46
C ALA A 66 -28.22 3.14 17.65
N ASP A 67 -26.95 3.51 17.85
CA ASP A 67 -26.49 4.89 18.03
C ASP A 67 -26.18 5.61 16.71
N GLY A 68 -26.52 5.00 15.56
CA GLY A 68 -26.31 5.57 14.22
C GLY A 68 -24.86 5.53 13.72
N GLN A 69 -23.95 4.85 14.42
CA GLN A 69 -22.57 4.69 13.97
C GLN A 69 -22.44 3.54 12.97
N PRO A 70 -21.48 3.59 12.02
CA PRO A 70 -21.24 2.47 11.11
C PRO A 70 -20.96 1.17 11.87
N GLN A 71 -21.59 0.07 11.46
CA GLN A 71 -21.28 -1.23 12.02
C GLN A 71 -20.00 -1.78 11.37
N PHE A 72 -18.97 -2.04 12.17
CA PHE A 72 -17.70 -2.58 11.68
C PHE A 72 -17.72 -4.11 11.54
N MET A 73 -17.18 -4.62 10.43
CA MET A 73 -16.93 -6.04 10.22
C MET A 73 -15.48 -6.43 10.51
N GLU A 74 -14.54 -5.48 10.39
CA GLU A 74 -13.12 -5.63 10.70
C GLU A 74 -12.62 -4.35 11.37
N TYR A 75 -11.99 -4.48 12.54
CA TYR A 75 -11.60 -3.34 13.37
C TYR A 75 -10.47 -3.70 14.35
N GLY A 76 -10.02 -2.72 15.14
CA GLY A 76 -9.05 -2.93 16.23
C GLY A 76 -7.60 -3.05 15.77
N ILE A 77 -6.69 -3.03 16.74
CA ILE A 77 -5.26 -3.30 16.57
C ILE A 77 -4.79 -4.12 17.80
N PRO A 78 -4.44 -5.42 17.67
CA PRO A 78 -4.42 -6.20 16.42
C PRO A 78 -5.79 -6.30 15.75
N THR A 79 -5.79 -6.49 14.44
CA THR A 79 -7.03 -6.57 13.64
C THR A 79 -7.85 -7.78 14.04
N GLN A 80 -9.14 -7.56 14.24
CA GLN A 80 -10.12 -8.58 14.58
C GLN A 80 -11.44 -8.32 13.85
N GLY A 81 -12.11 -9.40 13.48
CA GLY A 81 -13.35 -9.30 12.73
C GLY A 81 -13.60 -10.50 11.83
N LYS A 82 -14.56 -10.33 10.91
CA LYS A 82 -14.93 -11.36 9.96
C LYS A 82 -13.83 -11.62 8.93
N LEU A 83 -13.14 -10.58 8.43
CA LEU A 83 -12.07 -10.77 7.46
C LEU A 83 -10.90 -11.52 8.09
N THR A 84 -10.51 -11.17 9.32
CA THR A 84 -9.46 -11.88 10.05
C THR A 84 -9.84 -13.34 10.32
N LYS A 85 -11.09 -13.62 10.73
CA LYS A 85 -11.54 -15.00 11.01
C LYS A 85 -11.68 -15.87 9.77
N LEU A 86 -12.27 -15.32 8.70
CA LEU A 86 -12.60 -16.06 7.48
C LEU A 86 -11.42 -16.17 6.52
N LYS A 87 -10.66 -15.08 6.35
CA LYS A 87 -9.56 -15.02 5.36
C LYS A 87 -8.18 -15.27 5.98
N LYS A 88 -8.04 -15.19 7.30
CA LYS A 88 -6.75 -15.35 8.03
C LYS A 88 -5.61 -14.63 7.32
N TYR A 89 -5.86 -13.38 6.94
CA TYR A 89 -4.98 -12.66 6.04
C TYR A 89 -3.73 -12.14 6.74
N GLU A 90 -2.64 -11.95 5.98
CA GLU A 90 -1.44 -11.26 6.47
C GLU A 90 -1.72 -9.75 6.63
N PRO A 91 -1.70 -9.20 7.87
CA PRO A 91 -2.10 -7.82 8.10
C PRO A 91 -1.02 -6.80 7.77
N ARG A 92 0.26 -7.17 7.67
CA ARG A 92 1.34 -6.19 7.51
C ARG A 92 1.37 -5.60 6.10
N ILE A 93 1.39 -4.27 6.02
CA ILE A 93 1.30 -3.48 4.79
C ILE A 93 2.64 -2.77 4.55
N TYR A 94 3.56 -3.48 3.90
CA TYR A 94 4.86 -2.96 3.46
C TYR A 94 4.78 -2.19 2.15
N PHE A 95 3.76 -2.33 1.34
CA PHE A 95 3.59 -1.56 0.13
C PHE A 95 2.31 -0.77 0.29
N SER A 96 2.38 0.56 0.25
CA SER A 96 1.24 1.44 0.48
C SER A 96 1.48 2.79 -0.22
N PRO A 97 0.42 3.50 -0.61
CA PRO A 97 0.53 4.86 -1.15
C PRO A 97 1.34 5.83 -0.28
N ASN A 98 1.17 5.75 1.04
CA ASN A 98 1.86 6.59 2.03
C ASN A 98 3.16 5.98 2.58
N ALA A 99 3.70 4.94 1.95
CA ALA A 99 4.95 4.33 2.39
C ALA A 99 6.14 5.31 2.29
N PRO A 100 7.09 5.27 3.23
CA PRO A 100 8.27 6.13 3.18
C PRO A 100 9.15 5.84 1.96
N LYS A 101 10.04 6.78 1.63
CA LYS A 101 10.95 6.71 0.47
C LYS A 101 11.69 5.37 0.38
N TYR A 102 12.15 4.87 1.52
CA TYR A 102 12.66 3.52 1.66
C TYR A 102 12.51 3.03 3.10
N SER A 103 12.59 1.72 3.29
CA SER A 103 12.82 1.09 4.59
C SER A 103 13.77 -0.09 4.44
N ILE A 104 14.53 -0.37 5.49
CA ILE A 104 15.42 -1.53 5.58
C ILE A 104 14.74 -2.52 6.51
N VAL A 105 14.44 -3.69 5.96
CA VAL A 105 13.63 -4.72 6.62
C VAL A 105 14.44 -5.99 6.79
N GLY A 106 13.99 -6.85 7.70
CA GLY A 106 14.67 -8.09 8.05
C GLY A 106 15.75 -7.88 9.11
N SER A 107 15.97 -8.93 9.89
CA SER A 107 16.92 -8.95 11.01
C SER A 107 17.86 -10.16 10.90
N PRO A 108 19.03 -10.13 11.58
CA PRO A 108 19.91 -11.29 11.68
C PRO A 108 19.18 -12.54 12.16
N LYS A 109 19.52 -13.70 11.59
CA LYS A 109 19.00 -14.98 12.05
C LYS A 109 19.31 -15.15 13.56
N GLY A 110 18.27 -15.48 14.34
CA GLY A 110 18.38 -15.68 15.78
C GLY A 110 18.35 -14.39 16.62
N SER A 111 18.25 -13.21 16.00
CA SER A 111 18.05 -11.96 16.73
C SER A 111 16.57 -11.70 17.03
N ALA A 112 16.31 -10.88 18.03
CA ALA A 112 14.97 -10.35 18.27
C ALA A 112 14.50 -9.55 17.04
N PRO A 113 13.21 -9.62 16.67
CA PRO A 113 12.68 -8.82 15.58
C PRO A 113 12.79 -7.32 15.86
N TRP A 114 12.99 -6.51 14.82
CA TRP A 114 13.24 -5.08 14.95
C TRP A 114 12.06 -4.20 14.51
N GLU A 115 11.16 -4.76 13.71
CA GLU A 115 10.09 -4.02 13.06
C GLU A 115 8.87 -4.02 13.97
N PHE A 116 8.24 -2.85 14.14
CA PHE A 116 7.13 -2.67 15.06
C PHE A 116 5.79 -2.94 14.37
N ASP A 117 4.98 -3.84 14.94
CA ASP A 117 3.63 -4.16 14.46
C ASP A 117 2.57 -3.27 15.16
N TYR A 118 2.48 -3.30 16.48
CA TYR A 118 1.49 -2.51 17.25
C TYR A 118 1.82 -2.49 18.73
N PRO A 119 1.32 -1.51 19.51
CA PRO A 119 1.57 -1.46 20.94
C PRO A 119 0.90 -2.63 21.67
N THR A 120 1.67 -3.36 22.47
CA THR A 120 1.22 -4.40 23.41
C THR A 120 2.04 -4.30 24.69
N GLY A 121 1.37 -4.13 25.83
CA GLY A 121 2.05 -3.94 27.12
C GLY A 121 3.12 -2.84 27.06
N SER A 122 4.32 -3.13 27.58
CA SER A 122 5.46 -2.20 27.61
C SER A 122 6.37 -2.24 26.38
N ASN A 123 6.40 -3.34 25.62
CA ASN A 123 7.44 -3.58 24.61
C ASN A 123 6.94 -3.58 23.16
N GLY A 124 5.62 -3.59 22.93
CA GLY A 124 5.06 -3.69 21.58
C GLY A 124 5.14 -5.10 20.99
N ALA A 125 4.27 -5.37 20.02
CA ALA A 125 4.41 -6.52 19.15
C ALA A 125 5.47 -6.19 18.08
N LEU A 126 6.44 -7.08 17.92
CA LEU A 126 7.54 -6.93 16.97
C LEU A 126 7.51 -8.05 15.93
N THR A 127 8.01 -7.75 14.74
CA THR A 127 8.11 -8.66 13.61
C THR A 127 9.42 -8.49 12.85
N THR A 128 9.67 -9.43 11.95
CA THR A 128 10.76 -9.37 10.98
C THR A 128 10.17 -9.75 9.64
N PHE A 129 10.44 -8.95 8.61
CA PHE A 129 9.99 -9.23 7.27
C PHE A 129 10.61 -10.54 6.76
N LYS A 130 9.77 -11.42 6.22
CA LYS A 130 10.17 -12.73 5.67
C LYS A 130 9.87 -12.87 4.19
N GLY A 131 9.29 -11.84 3.58
CA GLY A 131 8.96 -11.82 2.16
C GLY A 131 10.16 -11.53 1.27
N ASN A 132 9.88 -11.43 -0.03
CA ASN A 132 10.83 -10.99 -1.04
C ASN A 132 10.29 -9.70 -1.67
N GLY A 133 10.63 -8.56 -1.08
CA GLY A 133 10.07 -7.26 -1.46
C GLY A 133 11.09 -6.30 -2.07
N GLY A 134 12.38 -6.56 -1.91
CA GLY A 134 13.43 -5.67 -2.40
C GLY A 134 14.80 -6.33 -2.47
N PRO A 135 15.78 -5.66 -3.10
CA PRO A 135 17.12 -6.18 -3.20
C PRO A 135 17.78 -6.30 -1.82
N SER A 136 18.68 -7.27 -1.70
CA SER A 136 19.51 -7.42 -0.49
C SER A 136 20.52 -6.28 -0.36
N VAL A 137 20.62 -5.72 0.84
CA VAL A 137 21.63 -4.72 1.23
C VAL A 137 22.69 -5.30 2.15
N GLY A 138 22.89 -6.63 2.05
CA GLY A 138 23.76 -7.35 2.96
C GLY A 138 25.25 -7.15 2.71
N ASN A 139 25.65 -6.87 1.47
CA ASN A 139 27.05 -6.71 1.10
C ASN A 139 27.47 -5.23 1.02
N PHE A 140 28.76 -4.97 1.21
CA PHE A 140 29.31 -3.60 1.27
C PHE A 140 29.04 -2.78 0.01
N PHE A 141 29.15 -3.40 -1.18
CA PHE A 141 28.92 -2.72 -2.45
C PHE A 141 27.46 -2.29 -2.63
N SER A 142 26.51 -3.16 -2.31
CA SER A 142 25.07 -2.86 -2.30
C SER A 142 24.76 -1.75 -1.30
N LYS A 143 25.32 -1.83 -0.07
CA LYS A 143 25.20 -0.76 0.92
C LYS A 143 25.69 0.58 0.38
N LEU A 144 26.87 0.62 -0.25
CA LEU A 144 27.44 1.85 -0.81
C LEU A 144 26.56 2.42 -1.93
N LEU A 145 26.10 1.60 -2.87
CA LEU A 145 25.21 2.04 -3.94
C LEU A 145 23.91 2.61 -3.40
N HIS A 146 23.31 1.95 -2.41
CA HIS A 146 22.08 2.44 -1.78
C HIS A 146 22.32 3.66 -0.90
N ALA A 147 23.46 3.77 -0.21
CA ALA A 147 23.85 4.96 0.55
C ALA A 147 23.95 6.19 -0.38
N ILE A 148 24.51 6.04 -1.58
CA ILE A 148 24.56 7.11 -2.59
C ILE A 148 23.15 7.39 -3.13
N ARG A 149 22.40 6.36 -3.53
CA ARG A 149 21.04 6.48 -4.10
C ARG A 149 20.07 7.24 -3.19
N PHE A 150 20.15 6.98 -1.88
CA PHE A 150 19.25 7.53 -0.87
C PHE A 150 19.88 8.66 -0.05
N GLU A 151 21.13 9.03 -0.35
CA GLU A 151 21.88 10.10 0.31
C GLU A 151 21.94 9.90 1.83
N SER A 152 22.26 8.68 2.26
CA SER A 152 22.22 8.27 3.67
C SER A 152 23.42 7.42 4.04
N ASP A 153 24.37 8.01 4.77
CA ASP A 153 25.54 7.34 5.33
C ASP A 153 25.18 6.21 6.31
N GLN A 154 24.05 6.34 7.02
CA GLN A 154 23.52 5.32 7.92
C GLN A 154 23.27 3.96 7.24
N ILE A 155 22.99 3.93 5.92
CA ILE A 155 22.84 2.68 5.18
C ILE A 155 24.16 1.88 5.18
N LEU A 156 25.29 2.59 5.17
CA LEU A 156 26.62 1.98 5.16
C LEU A 156 27.09 1.60 6.56
N PHE A 157 26.88 2.49 7.54
CA PHE A 157 27.50 2.39 8.87
C PHE A 157 26.59 1.87 9.99
N SER A 158 25.27 1.81 9.80
CA SER A 158 24.37 1.33 10.85
C SER A 158 24.41 -0.18 11.01
N ASP A 159 24.47 -0.64 12.27
CA ASP A 159 24.33 -2.06 12.64
C ASP A 159 22.94 -2.62 12.35
N ARG A 160 21.96 -1.76 12.06
CA ARG A 160 20.62 -2.16 11.62
C ARG A 160 20.59 -2.64 10.17
N VAL A 161 21.67 -2.44 9.40
CA VAL A 161 21.79 -2.94 8.03
C VAL A 161 22.69 -4.16 8.03
N THR A 162 22.11 -5.34 7.86
CA THR A 162 22.84 -6.61 8.03
C THR A 162 22.81 -7.44 6.77
N ALA A 163 23.59 -8.53 6.76
CA ALA A 163 23.64 -9.49 5.65
C ALA A 163 22.26 -10.03 5.23
N ASN A 164 21.29 -10.07 6.16
CA ASN A 164 19.95 -10.59 5.92
C ASN A 164 18.91 -9.48 5.61
N SER A 165 19.35 -8.22 5.55
CA SER A 165 18.45 -7.09 5.34
C SER A 165 18.14 -6.89 3.86
N GLN A 166 16.90 -6.51 3.57
CA GLN A 166 16.44 -6.04 2.26
C GLN A 166 16.13 -4.54 2.35
N ILE A 167 16.30 -3.81 1.25
CA ILE A 167 15.82 -2.43 1.15
C ILE A 167 14.56 -2.38 0.29
N LEU A 168 13.46 -1.94 0.90
CA LEU A 168 12.19 -1.73 0.22
C LEU A 168 12.13 -0.28 -0.24
N TYR A 169 11.94 -0.06 -1.54
CA TYR A 169 11.73 1.25 -2.16
C TYR A 169 10.77 1.09 -3.35
N ASP A 170 10.30 2.20 -3.92
CA ASP A 170 9.18 2.21 -4.88
C ASP A 170 8.00 1.42 -4.30
N ARG A 171 7.55 1.84 -3.11
CA ARG A 171 6.56 1.10 -2.32
C ARG A 171 5.12 1.51 -2.61
N ASP A 172 4.94 2.62 -3.31
CA ASP A 172 3.66 3.09 -3.81
C ASP A 172 3.15 2.13 -4.92
N PRO A 173 1.95 1.51 -4.75
CA PRO A 173 1.42 0.55 -5.72
C PRO A 173 1.36 1.09 -7.14
N LYS A 174 0.96 2.34 -7.34
CA LYS A 174 0.86 2.97 -8.66
C LYS A 174 2.23 3.08 -9.33
N THR A 175 3.24 3.51 -8.58
CA THR A 175 4.64 3.61 -9.03
C THR A 175 5.20 2.24 -9.42
N ARG A 176 4.83 1.17 -8.70
CA ARG A 176 5.25 -0.19 -9.06
C ARG A 176 4.61 -0.66 -10.35
N VAL A 177 3.29 -0.48 -10.47
CA VAL A 177 2.58 -0.87 -11.68
C VAL A 177 3.12 -0.10 -12.89
N SER A 178 3.43 1.20 -12.76
CA SER A 178 3.96 1.98 -13.88
C SER A 178 5.37 1.55 -14.31
N LYS A 179 6.18 1.02 -13.38
CA LYS A 179 7.49 0.44 -13.71
C LYS A 179 7.38 -0.93 -14.39
N VAL A 180 6.38 -1.73 -14.01
CA VAL A 180 6.14 -3.06 -14.61
C VAL A 180 5.46 -2.94 -15.97
N ALA A 181 4.51 -2.03 -16.12
CA ALA A 181 3.73 -1.80 -17.32
C ALA A 181 3.70 -0.31 -17.69
N PRO A 182 4.81 0.25 -18.21
CA PRO A 182 4.93 1.68 -18.52
C PRO A 182 4.02 2.15 -19.66
N TYR A 183 3.46 1.22 -20.43
CA TYR A 183 2.51 1.49 -21.51
C TYR A 183 1.06 1.69 -21.02
N LEU A 184 0.78 1.51 -19.72
CA LEU A 184 -0.53 1.73 -19.14
C LEU A 184 -0.66 3.13 -18.54
N THR A 185 -1.78 3.77 -18.82
CA THR A 185 -2.20 5.00 -18.13
C THR A 185 -2.96 4.61 -16.87
N LEU A 186 -2.39 4.86 -15.70
CA LEU A 186 -2.95 4.41 -14.42
C LEU A 186 -3.86 5.46 -13.78
N ASP A 187 -5.07 5.05 -13.34
CA ASP A 187 -5.98 5.86 -12.52
C ASP A 187 -5.24 6.38 -11.26
N GLY A 188 -5.66 7.55 -10.79
CA GLY A 188 -5.24 8.11 -9.51
C GLY A 188 -5.68 7.32 -8.30
N ARG A 189 -6.76 6.54 -8.42
CA ARG A 189 -7.34 5.82 -7.29
C ARG A 189 -6.68 4.46 -7.10
N VAL A 190 -6.20 4.23 -5.88
CA VAL A 190 -5.68 2.95 -5.42
C VAL A 190 -6.49 2.55 -4.20
N TYR A 191 -7.03 1.33 -4.18
CA TYR A 191 -7.90 0.89 -3.09
C TYR A 191 -7.51 -0.52 -2.59
N PRO A 192 -7.62 -0.77 -1.28
CA PRO A 192 -7.22 -2.05 -0.70
C PRO A 192 -8.37 -3.06 -0.78
N ALA A 193 -8.02 -4.33 -0.99
CA ALA A 193 -8.94 -5.46 -0.89
C ALA A 193 -8.26 -6.66 -0.22
N VAL A 194 -9.00 -7.48 0.52
CA VAL A 194 -8.50 -8.71 1.13
C VAL A 194 -8.86 -9.89 0.23
N VAL A 195 -7.89 -10.38 -0.52
CA VAL A 195 -8.06 -11.46 -1.51
C VAL A 195 -7.05 -12.57 -1.21
N ASP A 196 -7.53 -13.81 -1.13
CA ASP A 196 -6.71 -15.01 -0.90
C ASP A 196 -5.76 -14.92 0.32
N GLY A 197 -6.25 -14.33 1.42
CA GLY A 197 -5.45 -14.18 2.64
C GLY A 197 -4.35 -13.10 2.54
N ARG A 198 -4.44 -12.21 1.55
CA ARG A 198 -3.50 -11.10 1.37
C ARG A 198 -4.25 -9.78 1.21
N VAL A 199 -3.72 -8.71 1.78
CA VAL A 199 -4.15 -7.36 1.42
C VAL A 199 -3.50 -7.04 0.07
N LYS A 200 -4.31 -6.73 -0.94
CA LYS A 200 -3.86 -6.32 -2.27
C LYS A 200 -4.39 -4.94 -2.57
N TRP A 201 -3.54 -4.09 -3.13
CA TRP A 201 -3.94 -2.82 -3.71
C TRP A 201 -4.38 -3.03 -5.14
N ILE A 202 -5.58 -2.58 -5.47
CA ILE A 202 -6.08 -2.60 -6.83
C ILE A 202 -5.79 -1.25 -7.47
N VAL A 203 -5.19 -1.28 -8.64
CA VAL A 203 -4.88 -0.10 -9.47
C VAL A 203 -5.53 -0.32 -10.83
N ASP A 204 -6.43 0.58 -11.20
CA ASP A 204 -7.06 0.53 -12.51
C ASP A 204 -6.17 1.21 -13.56
N GLY A 205 -6.06 0.58 -14.73
CA GLY A 205 -5.24 1.04 -15.84
C GLY A 205 -5.99 1.03 -17.16
N TYR A 206 -5.68 2.02 -17.99
CA TYR A 206 -6.23 2.20 -19.32
C TYR A 206 -5.13 2.04 -20.35
N THR A 207 -5.42 1.37 -21.45
CA THR A 207 -4.57 1.42 -22.64
C THR A 207 -5.07 2.57 -23.49
N THR A 208 -4.25 3.58 -23.68
CA THR A 208 -4.53 4.72 -24.56
C THR A 208 -3.84 4.53 -25.91
N SER A 209 -4.53 4.84 -27.00
CA SER A 209 -3.92 4.97 -28.32
C SER A 209 -4.15 6.38 -28.87
N ASP A 210 -3.21 6.85 -29.68
CA ASP A 210 -3.25 8.09 -30.45
C ASP A 210 -3.39 7.83 -31.97
N SER A 211 -3.43 6.56 -32.36
CA SER A 211 -3.27 6.12 -33.75
C SER A 211 -4.58 5.77 -34.44
N TYR A 212 -5.75 6.05 -33.82
CA TYR A 212 -7.04 5.75 -34.43
C TYR A 212 -7.42 6.81 -35.49
N PRO A 213 -7.49 6.45 -36.79
CA PRO A 213 -7.84 7.40 -37.84
C PRO A 213 -9.30 7.86 -37.67
N TYR A 214 -9.55 9.16 -37.88
CA TYR A 214 -10.87 9.81 -37.73
C TYR A 214 -11.41 9.97 -36.30
N SER A 215 -10.56 9.93 -35.27
CA SER A 215 -10.97 10.18 -33.87
C SER A 215 -10.45 11.53 -33.34
N GLN A 216 -11.31 12.26 -32.61
CA GLN A 216 -10.99 13.57 -32.04
C GLN A 216 -10.07 13.39 -30.81
N MET A 217 -8.91 14.07 -30.78
CA MET A 217 -7.98 14.00 -29.65
C MET A 217 -8.56 14.75 -28.44
N THR A 218 -8.61 14.11 -27.28
CA THR A 218 -9.03 14.71 -26.01
C THR A 218 -7.86 14.75 -25.02
N ASP A 219 -7.73 15.86 -24.29
CA ASP A 219 -6.69 16.05 -23.27
C ASP A 219 -7.19 15.54 -21.90
N PHE A 220 -6.64 14.43 -21.42
CA PHE A 220 -7.13 13.73 -20.21
C PHE A 220 -6.88 14.49 -18.90
N GLY A 221 -6.00 15.49 -18.90
CA GLY A 221 -5.67 16.29 -17.73
C GLY A 221 -6.82 17.19 -17.24
N GLN A 222 -7.75 17.58 -18.12
CA GLN A 222 -8.91 18.41 -17.76
C GLN A 222 -10.19 17.61 -17.49
N VAL A 223 -10.34 16.42 -18.06
CA VAL A 223 -11.59 15.63 -17.98
C VAL A 223 -11.65 14.75 -16.73
N THR A 224 -10.51 14.44 -16.11
CA THR A 224 -10.45 13.63 -14.88
C THR A 224 -10.43 14.47 -13.60
N GLN A 225 -10.59 15.80 -13.70
CA GLN A 225 -10.71 16.69 -12.55
C GLN A 225 -12.18 16.77 -12.10
N ASP A 226 -12.56 15.97 -11.11
CA ASP A 226 -13.79 16.14 -10.34
C ASP A 226 -13.47 16.76 -8.96
N SER A 227 -14.49 17.29 -8.29
CA SER A 227 -14.49 17.83 -6.93
C SER A 227 -13.72 16.95 -5.91
N THR A 228 -13.76 15.62 -6.06
CA THR A 228 -13.02 14.65 -5.24
C THR A 228 -11.53 14.57 -5.56
N THR A 229 -11.13 14.68 -6.83
CA THR A 229 -9.71 14.71 -7.27
C THR A 229 -9.02 16.04 -6.97
N THR A 230 -9.79 17.11 -6.78
CA THR A 230 -9.29 18.45 -6.43
C THR A 230 -9.01 18.59 -4.93
N THR A 231 -9.69 17.79 -4.10
CA THR A 231 -9.68 17.92 -2.63
C THR A 231 -8.93 16.81 -1.90
N SER A 232 -8.68 15.66 -2.57
CA SER A 232 -8.07 14.48 -1.96
C SER A 232 -6.59 14.36 -2.32
N ARG A 233 -5.72 14.07 -1.35
CA ARG A 233 -4.29 13.75 -1.56
C ARG A 233 -4.08 12.32 -2.04
N SER A 234 -5.03 11.42 -1.74
CA SER A 234 -5.01 10.01 -2.17
C SER A 234 -5.34 9.81 -3.66
N ILE A 235 -5.99 10.77 -4.31
CA ILE A 235 -6.44 10.65 -5.70
C ILE A 235 -5.71 11.68 -6.56
N LYS A 236 -4.73 11.25 -7.35
CA LYS A 236 -4.04 12.11 -8.32
C LYS A 236 -4.70 12.01 -9.70
N GLY A 237 -5.21 13.13 -10.23
CA GLY A 237 -5.72 13.21 -11.61
C GLY A 237 -4.73 12.69 -12.65
N LEU A 238 -5.23 12.23 -13.80
CA LEU A 238 -4.37 11.76 -14.89
C LEU A 238 -3.50 12.92 -15.40
N THR A 239 -2.20 12.70 -15.53
CA THR A 239 -1.29 13.70 -16.10
C THR A 239 -1.56 13.84 -17.59
N ASN A 240 -1.51 15.08 -18.12
CA ASN A 240 -1.79 15.46 -19.52
C ASN A 240 -1.29 14.44 -20.55
N GLN A 241 -2.14 13.48 -20.89
CA GLN A 241 -1.96 12.59 -22.01
C GLN A 241 -3.08 12.91 -22.98
N ARG A 242 -2.73 13.14 -24.25
CA ARG A 242 -3.70 13.28 -25.33
C ARG A 242 -3.88 11.89 -25.93
N ALA A 243 -5.10 11.37 -25.93
CA ALA A 243 -5.40 10.13 -26.63
C ALA A 243 -6.74 10.22 -27.36
N ASN A 244 -6.88 9.47 -28.44
CA ASN A 244 -8.07 9.44 -29.29
C ASN A 244 -8.87 8.14 -29.13
N TYR A 245 -8.37 7.21 -28.32
CA TYR A 245 -9.03 5.95 -27.95
C TYR A 245 -8.66 5.54 -26.53
N ILE A 246 -9.65 5.15 -25.71
CA ILE A 246 -9.46 4.47 -24.43
C ILE A 246 -10.16 3.12 -24.48
N ARG A 247 -9.45 2.07 -24.09
CA ARG A 247 -10.07 0.79 -23.71
C ARG A 247 -9.80 0.53 -22.23
N ASN A 248 -10.89 0.29 -21.47
CA ASN A 248 -10.81 -0.25 -20.10
C ASN A 248 -10.28 -1.68 -20.20
N SER A 249 -8.97 -1.87 -20.07
CA SER A 249 -8.38 -3.14 -20.46
C SER A 249 -7.63 -3.86 -19.35
N VAL A 250 -7.12 -3.14 -18.32
CA VAL A 250 -6.22 -3.78 -17.35
C VAL A 250 -6.53 -3.36 -15.92
N LYS A 251 -6.78 -4.35 -15.07
CA LYS A 251 -6.72 -4.19 -13.61
C LYS A 251 -5.38 -4.72 -13.14
N ALA A 252 -4.65 -3.95 -12.37
CA ALA A 252 -3.43 -4.39 -11.72
C ALA A 252 -3.70 -4.61 -10.22
N THR A 253 -3.04 -5.61 -9.64
CA THR A 253 -2.99 -5.78 -8.19
C THR A 253 -1.56 -5.71 -7.72
N VAL A 254 -1.34 -5.10 -6.56
CA VAL A 254 -0.05 -5.09 -5.88
C VAL A 254 -0.23 -5.67 -4.49
N ASP A 255 0.47 -6.75 -4.20
CA ASP A 255 0.44 -7.35 -2.86
C ASP A 255 1.04 -6.38 -1.83
N ALA A 256 0.29 -6.08 -0.77
CA ALA A 256 0.69 -5.10 0.23
C ALA A 256 1.87 -5.58 1.09
N TYR A 257 2.19 -6.87 1.12
CA TYR A 257 3.26 -7.41 1.95
C TYR A 257 4.58 -7.53 1.17
N ASP A 258 4.58 -8.13 -0.02
CA ASP A 258 5.82 -8.31 -0.82
C ASP A 258 5.92 -7.43 -2.07
N GLY A 259 4.87 -6.68 -2.42
CA GLY A 259 4.90 -5.77 -3.55
C GLY A 259 4.90 -6.47 -4.92
N SER A 260 4.59 -7.77 -4.97
CA SER A 260 4.37 -8.48 -6.23
C SER A 260 3.22 -7.84 -7.02
N VAL A 261 3.43 -7.66 -8.33
CA VAL A 261 2.45 -7.04 -9.23
C VAL A 261 1.79 -8.12 -10.08
N GLY A 262 0.47 -8.20 -10.03
CA GLY A 262 -0.35 -8.99 -10.94
C GLY A 262 -1.06 -8.08 -11.93
N LEU A 263 -1.06 -8.44 -13.22
CA LEU A 263 -1.82 -7.74 -14.26
C LEU A 263 -2.93 -8.66 -14.77
N TYR A 264 -4.14 -8.14 -14.86
CA TYR A 264 -5.32 -8.85 -15.33
C TYR A 264 -5.90 -8.10 -16.51
N VAL A 265 -5.91 -8.76 -17.66
CA VAL A 265 -6.53 -8.23 -18.87
C VAL A 265 -7.96 -8.74 -18.90
N TRP A 266 -8.91 -7.83 -19.11
CA TRP A 266 -10.31 -8.19 -19.36
C TRP A 266 -10.58 -8.10 -20.85
N ASP A 267 -10.28 -9.17 -21.58
CA ASP A 267 -10.74 -9.32 -22.97
C ASP A 267 -12.01 -10.19 -22.95
N LYS A 268 -13.10 -9.61 -23.43
CA LYS A 268 -14.31 -10.33 -23.83
C LYS A 268 -14.49 -10.14 -25.33
#